data_AF-A0A958LVU6-F1
#
_entry.id   AF-A0A958LVU6-F1
#
_cell.length_a   1.000
_cell.length_b   1.000
_cell.length_c   1.000
_cell.angle_alpha   90.00
_cell.angle_beta   90.00
_cell.angle_gamma   90.00
#
_symmetry.space_group_name_H-M   'P 1'
#
loop_
_entity.id
_entity.type
_entity.pdbx_description
1 polymer ?
#
loop_
_entity_poly.entity_id
_entity_poly.type
_entity_poly.pdbx_seq_one_letter_code
_entity_poly.pdbx_strand_id
1 'polypeptide(L)'
;MSVEINRERKRYQDDLTKVQEEYKERKKNLVNSHEKEIDSLKDYYAGKKESIQNSQEAAINHIRKNQDEQIQDFKERRQDLVDRGRENIQELETVYDSKLSDYQKRKMEELNRVQTTYRKKLENLNQSNKGRIERQRLEGEKDYQSLVEKHKGQMERLKNMKEQQFAEVKHQNENELQRAKDRGNHEVEKKQSENEEHLEKTDKLGKQKISELKSKYQNQEVRLDSEHQKEYDRNKKMWIDKNKRLDADYNERINHSKEGYEKQLKNQNKHFESVYDKNEHDNKISLRIQSRNFAKALAEQHRQFLKESSKYDDKQEDPFYKVQDRGSELMEDNHFYVLKAYVPEYEKNNINVTIQKDKATVSTKRMFDESLSDEDAGKKISTHSAQSIREDFDFDAPIIPEGVARERSGDFIFITIPKLQSFKNRSIKG
;
A
#
# COMPACT_ATOMS: atom_id res chain seq x y z
N MET A 1 -107.35 -260.53 -0.57
CA MET A 1 -108.27 -259.61 0.16
C MET A 1 -107.75 -258.18 0.06
N SER A 2 -107.69 -257.66 -1.17
CA SER A 2 -106.73 -256.65 -1.64
C SER A 2 -107.31 -255.24 -1.87
N VAL A 3 -108.46 -254.90 -1.27
CA VAL A 3 -109.23 -253.71 -1.69
C VAL A 3 -109.49 -252.66 -0.57
N GLU A 4 -109.26 -252.97 0.72
CA GLU A 4 -109.56 -252.03 1.84
C GLU A 4 -108.37 -251.23 2.41
N ILE A 5 -107.12 -251.72 2.29
CA ILE A 5 -105.96 -251.08 2.94
C ILE A 5 -105.45 -249.81 2.20
N ASN A 6 -105.80 -249.62 0.92
CA ASN A 6 -105.34 -248.48 0.10
C ASN A 6 -106.20 -247.20 0.26
N ARG A 7 -107.32 -247.24 1.00
CA ARG A 7 -108.18 -246.07 1.28
C ARG A 7 -107.77 -245.29 2.54
N GLU A 8 -107.17 -245.94 3.55
CA GLU A 8 -106.64 -245.25 4.76
C GLU A 8 -105.40 -244.39 4.48
N ARG A 9 -104.60 -244.77 3.47
CA ARG A 9 -103.44 -244.00 2.98
C ARG A 9 -103.79 -242.60 2.45
N LYS A 10 -105.00 -242.39 1.93
CA LYS A 10 -105.40 -241.12 1.31
C LYS A 10 -106.01 -240.12 2.31
N ARG A 11 -106.67 -240.59 3.38
CA ARG A 11 -107.25 -239.71 4.43
C ARG A 11 -106.18 -239.11 5.34
N TYR A 12 -105.16 -239.88 5.74
CA TYR A 12 -104.05 -239.35 6.53
C TYR A 12 -103.19 -238.32 5.79
N GLN A 13 -103.18 -238.35 4.46
CA GLN A 13 -102.39 -237.43 3.64
C GLN A 13 -103.10 -236.08 3.42
N ASP A 14 -104.44 -236.07 3.37
CA ASP A 14 -105.26 -234.84 3.26
C ASP A 14 -105.37 -234.08 4.60
N ASP A 15 -105.33 -234.76 5.75
CA ASP A 15 -105.33 -234.10 7.07
C ASP A 15 -103.98 -233.44 7.38
N LEU A 16 -102.87 -233.99 6.87
CA LEU A 16 -101.53 -233.43 7.06
C LEU A 16 -101.30 -232.15 6.25
N THR A 17 -101.89 -232.03 5.05
CA THR A 17 -101.84 -230.80 4.23
C THR A 17 -102.67 -229.67 4.84
N LYS A 18 -103.85 -229.97 5.40
CA LYS A 18 -104.67 -228.95 6.09
C LYS A 18 -103.97 -228.32 7.29
N VAL A 19 -103.29 -229.12 8.11
CA VAL A 19 -102.53 -228.62 9.28
C VAL A 19 -101.35 -227.73 8.84
N GLN A 20 -100.73 -228.02 7.70
CA GLN A 20 -99.63 -227.21 7.18
C GLN A 20 -100.10 -225.85 6.61
N GLU A 21 -101.29 -225.77 6.03
CA GLU A 21 -101.87 -224.50 5.55
C GLU A 21 -102.29 -223.59 6.71
N GLU A 22 -102.88 -224.16 7.76
CA GLU A 22 -103.29 -223.41 8.96
C GLU A 22 -102.10 -222.77 9.69
N TYR A 23 -100.94 -223.43 9.68
CA TYR A 23 -99.72 -222.90 10.29
C TYR A 23 -99.11 -221.72 9.50
N LYS A 24 -99.25 -221.73 8.16
CA LYS A 24 -98.75 -220.64 7.30
C LYS A 24 -99.56 -219.36 7.47
N GLU A 25 -100.89 -219.47 7.61
CA GLU A 25 -101.76 -218.31 7.84
C GLU A 25 -101.46 -217.61 9.18
N ARG A 26 -101.30 -218.37 10.27
CA ARG A 26 -100.95 -217.80 11.59
C ARG A 26 -99.62 -217.07 11.57
N LYS A 27 -98.61 -217.60 10.88
CA LYS A 27 -97.29 -216.95 10.77
C LYS A 27 -97.38 -215.62 10.02
N LYS A 28 -98.20 -215.55 8.96
CA LYS A 28 -98.38 -214.32 8.18
C LYS A 28 -99.06 -213.21 8.97
N ASN A 29 -100.08 -213.56 9.77
CA ASN A 29 -100.78 -212.59 10.62
C ASN A 29 -99.89 -212.02 11.73
N LEU A 30 -98.98 -212.83 12.30
CA LEU A 30 -98.05 -212.37 13.33
C LEU A 30 -97.04 -211.34 12.79
N VAL A 31 -96.51 -211.54 11.57
CA VAL A 31 -95.55 -210.62 10.97
C VAL A 31 -96.19 -209.26 10.65
N ASN A 32 -97.39 -209.26 10.09
CA ASN A 32 -98.14 -208.03 9.81
C ASN A 32 -98.47 -207.23 11.09
N SER A 33 -98.65 -207.91 12.22
CA SER A 33 -98.84 -207.25 13.51
C SER A 33 -97.58 -206.51 13.96
N HIS A 34 -96.41 -207.15 13.85
CA HIS A 34 -95.15 -206.56 14.28
C HIS A 34 -94.66 -205.42 13.39
N GLU A 35 -94.92 -205.46 12.07
CA GLU A 35 -94.58 -204.33 11.18
C GLU A 35 -95.34 -203.05 11.56
N LYS A 36 -96.64 -203.16 11.91
CA LYS A 36 -97.44 -202.00 12.33
C LYS A 36 -96.95 -201.38 13.64
N GLU A 37 -96.50 -202.18 14.60
CA GLU A 37 -95.90 -201.66 15.83
C GLU A 37 -94.60 -200.89 15.56
N ILE A 38 -93.75 -201.39 14.66
CA ILE A 38 -92.48 -200.74 14.31
C ILE A 38 -92.72 -199.37 13.64
N ASP A 39 -93.68 -199.28 12.73
CA ASP A 39 -93.98 -197.99 12.08
C ASP A 39 -94.57 -196.97 13.06
N SER A 40 -95.45 -197.40 13.97
CA SER A 40 -95.98 -196.51 15.02
C SER A 40 -94.89 -195.94 15.96
N LEU A 41 -93.85 -196.73 16.24
CA LEU A 41 -92.70 -196.31 17.04
C LEU A 41 -91.84 -195.28 16.31
N LYS A 42 -91.65 -195.41 14.99
CA LYS A 42 -90.88 -194.43 14.20
C LYS A 42 -91.55 -193.07 14.21
N ASP A 43 -92.86 -193.02 14.00
CA ASP A 43 -93.60 -191.76 13.95
C ASP A 43 -93.54 -191.01 15.29
N TYR A 44 -93.65 -191.72 16.42
CA TYR A 44 -93.53 -191.12 17.75
C TYR A 44 -92.15 -190.46 18.00
N TYR A 45 -91.06 -191.13 17.61
CA TYR A 45 -89.73 -190.58 17.81
C TYR A 45 -89.39 -189.44 16.83
N ALA A 46 -89.96 -189.43 15.62
CA ALA A 46 -89.83 -188.31 14.69
C ALA A 46 -90.47 -187.03 15.26
N GLY A 47 -91.70 -187.12 15.77
CA GLY A 47 -92.37 -185.97 16.39
C GLY A 47 -91.64 -185.43 17.64
N LYS A 48 -91.05 -186.32 18.45
CA LYS A 48 -90.28 -185.90 19.63
C LYS A 48 -88.98 -185.15 19.26
N LYS A 49 -88.34 -185.53 18.14
CA LYS A 49 -87.14 -184.83 17.65
C LYS A 49 -87.46 -183.40 17.21
N GLU A 50 -88.56 -183.21 16.50
CA GLU A 50 -88.99 -181.89 16.00
C GLU A 50 -89.36 -180.93 17.15
N SER A 51 -90.05 -181.43 18.19
CA SER A 51 -90.34 -180.65 19.40
C SER A 51 -89.08 -180.15 20.11
N ILE A 52 -88.02 -180.97 20.19
CA ILE A 52 -86.75 -180.58 20.82
C ILE A 52 -86.03 -179.50 20.01
N GLN A 53 -86.03 -179.57 18.67
CA GLN A 53 -85.40 -178.54 17.83
C GLN A 53 -86.08 -177.18 18.00
N ASN A 54 -87.42 -177.13 17.96
CA ASN A 54 -88.17 -175.89 18.15
C ASN A 54 -87.94 -175.26 19.54
N SER A 55 -87.81 -176.10 20.59
CA SER A 55 -87.46 -175.63 21.93
C SER A 55 -86.06 -175.02 22.00
N GLN A 56 -85.08 -175.59 21.28
CA GLN A 56 -83.70 -175.10 21.29
C GLN A 56 -83.57 -173.76 20.53
N GLU A 57 -84.24 -173.60 19.39
CA GLU A 57 -84.21 -172.34 18.64
C GLU A 57 -84.81 -171.16 19.42
N ALA A 58 -85.91 -171.39 20.15
CA ALA A 58 -86.50 -170.39 21.02
C ALA A 58 -85.56 -169.94 22.15
N ALA A 59 -84.83 -170.88 22.77
CA ALA A 59 -83.84 -170.58 23.81
C ALA A 59 -82.66 -169.75 23.26
N ILE A 60 -82.17 -170.08 22.05
CA ILE A 60 -81.07 -169.36 21.41
C ILE A 60 -81.48 -167.90 21.08
N ASN A 61 -82.70 -167.69 20.61
CA ASN A 61 -83.20 -166.33 20.32
C ASN A 61 -83.32 -165.47 21.58
N HIS A 62 -83.76 -166.05 22.71
CA HIS A 62 -83.76 -165.33 23.98
C HIS A 62 -82.36 -164.96 24.47
N ILE A 63 -81.37 -165.84 24.30
CA ILE A 63 -79.97 -165.55 24.68
C ILE A 63 -79.41 -164.40 23.84
N ARG A 64 -79.63 -164.40 22.51
CA ARG A 64 -79.17 -163.31 21.62
C ARG A 64 -79.76 -161.97 22.01
N LYS A 65 -81.08 -161.92 22.25
CA LYS A 65 -81.77 -160.69 22.65
C LYS A 65 -81.20 -160.11 23.96
N ASN A 66 -80.95 -160.98 24.95
CA ASN A 66 -80.39 -160.57 26.24
C ASN A 66 -78.93 -160.05 26.10
N GLN A 67 -78.16 -160.63 25.17
CA GLN A 67 -76.80 -160.16 24.88
C GLN A 67 -76.79 -158.79 24.18
N ASP A 68 -77.71 -158.54 23.25
CA ASP A 68 -77.82 -157.25 22.57
C ASP A 68 -78.24 -156.13 23.53
N GLU A 69 -79.18 -156.41 24.45
CA GLU A 69 -79.58 -155.46 25.50
C GLU A 69 -78.40 -155.09 26.42
N GLN A 70 -77.58 -156.07 26.82
CA GLN A 70 -76.37 -155.79 27.61
C GLN A 70 -75.34 -154.95 26.84
N ILE A 71 -75.13 -155.22 25.56
CA ILE A 71 -74.19 -154.45 24.72
C ILE A 71 -74.66 -152.99 24.60
N GLN A 72 -75.96 -152.76 24.53
CA GLN A 72 -76.53 -151.42 24.44
C GLN A 72 -76.38 -150.64 25.75
N ASP A 73 -76.66 -151.26 26.90
CA ASP A 73 -76.40 -150.66 28.23
C ASP A 73 -74.90 -150.33 28.41
N PHE A 74 -73.99 -151.21 27.96
CA PHE A 74 -72.55 -150.90 27.98
C PHE A 74 -72.15 -149.71 27.09
N LYS A 75 -72.80 -149.54 25.92
CA LYS A 75 -72.55 -148.39 25.04
C LYS A 75 -73.02 -147.09 25.68
N GLU A 76 -74.21 -147.08 26.28
CA GLU A 76 -74.74 -145.90 26.98
C GLU A 76 -73.84 -145.49 28.15
N ARG A 77 -73.45 -146.45 29.01
CA ARG A 77 -72.52 -146.16 30.12
C ARG A 77 -71.17 -145.64 29.65
N ARG A 78 -70.65 -146.13 28.53
CA ARG A 78 -69.40 -145.63 27.94
C ARG A 78 -69.55 -144.20 27.44
N GLN A 79 -70.69 -143.88 26.82
CA GLN A 79 -70.98 -142.55 26.31
C GLN A 79 -71.08 -141.53 27.46
N ASP A 80 -71.84 -141.84 28.51
CA ASP A 80 -71.95 -141.01 29.72
C ASP A 80 -70.60 -140.73 30.39
N LEU A 81 -69.70 -141.71 30.36
CA LEU A 81 -68.37 -141.58 30.96
C LEU A 81 -67.46 -140.68 30.12
N VAL A 82 -67.58 -140.74 28.79
CA VAL A 82 -66.89 -139.82 27.87
C VAL A 82 -67.40 -138.40 28.02
N ASP A 83 -68.72 -138.22 28.13
CA ASP A 83 -69.33 -136.90 28.25
C ASP A 83 -68.98 -136.24 29.59
N ARG A 84 -69.03 -136.99 30.71
CA ARG A 84 -68.49 -136.52 32.00
C ARG A 84 -66.99 -136.20 31.95
N GLY A 85 -66.22 -136.99 31.20
CA GLY A 85 -64.81 -136.72 30.97
C GLY A 85 -64.57 -135.39 30.26
N ARG A 86 -65.38 -135.07 29.25
CA ARG A 86 -65.30 -133.79 28.51
C ARG A 86 -65.73 -132.60 29.35
N GLU A 87 -66.80 -132.72 30.12
CA GLU A 87 -67.26 -131.65 31.03
C GLU A 87 -66.18 -131.28 32.05
N ASN A 88 -65.59 -132.29 32.71
CA ASN A 88 -64.51 -132.05 33.67
C ASN A 88 -63.28 -131.38 33.04
N ILE A 89 -62.94 -131.73 31.78
CA ILE A 89 -61.83 -131.10 31.05
C ILE A 89 -62.15 -129.63 30.75
N GLN A 90 -63.36 -129.32 30.29
CA GLN A 90 -63.80 -127.95 30.02
C GLN A 90 -63.83 -127.09 31.28
N GLU A 91 -64.35 -127.63 32.40
CA GLU A 91 -64.29 -126.94 33.69
C GLU A 91 -62.84 -126.65 34.10
N LEU A 92 -61.94 -127.61 33.93
CA LEU A 92 -60.53 -127.41 34.23
C LEU A 92 -59.91 -126.32 33.35
N GLU A 93 -60.17 -126.34 32.04
CA GLU A 93 -59.70 -125.33 31.08
C GLU A 93 -60.17 -123.92 31.47
N THR A 94 -61.47 -123.75 31.77
CA THR A 94 -62.01 -122.45 32.17
C THR A 94 -61.38 -121.91 33.47
N VAL A 95 -61.11 -122.78 34.44
CA VAL A 95 -60.42 -122.40 35.69
C VAL A 95 -58.98 -121.99 35.42
N TYR A 96 -58.26 -122.71 34.55
CA TYR A 96 -56.89 -122.36 34.19
C TYR A 96 -56.82 -121.05 33.40
N ASP A 97 -57.71 -120.85 32.43
CA ASP A 97 -57.79 -119.61 31.64
C ASP A 97 -58.12 -118.40 32.51
N SER A 98 -59.06 -118.56 33.46
CA SER A 98 -59.38 -117.52 34.44
C SER A 98 -58.16 -117.16 35.30
N LYS A 99 -57.45 -118.16 35.84
CA LYS A 99 -56.23 -117.94 36.63
C LYS A 99 -55.12 -117.28 35.81
N LEU A 100 -54.96 -117.67 34.54
CA LEU A 100 -53.97 -117.09 33.65
C LEU A 100 -54.29 -115.63 33.32
N SER A 101 -55.56 -115.31 33.05
CA SER A 101 -56.03 -113.95 32.81
C SER A 101 -55.81 -113.06 34.03
N ASP A 102 -56.17 -113.55 35.24
CA ASP A 102 -55.95 -112.84 36.49
C ASP A 102 -54.46 -112.58 36.75
N TYR A 103 -53.61 -113.57 36.48
CA TYR A 103 -52.16 -113.42 36.60
C TYR A 103 -51.61 -112.36 35.64
N GLN A 104 -52.02 -112.38 34.37
CA GLN A 104 -51.64 -111.37 33.37
C GLN A 104 -52.09 -109.97 33.79
N LYS A 105 -53.33 -109.83 34.28
CA LYS A 105 -53.88 -108.56 34.75
C LYS A 105 -53.07 -108.00 35.92
N ARG A 106 -52.77 -108.82 36.93
CA ARG A 106 -51.94 -108.41 38.08
C ARG A 106 -50.54 -107.98 37.63
N LYS A 107 -49.92 -108.70 36.71
CA LYS A 107 -48.60 -108.33 36.18
C LYS A 107 -48.63 -107.01 35.40
N MET A 108 -49.70 -106.76 34.64
CA MET A 108 -49.88 -105.49 33.93
C MET A 108 -50.09 -104.33 34.89
N GLU A 109 -50.86 -104.53 35.97
CA GLU A 109 -51.04 -103.54 37.04
C GLU A 109 -49.71 -103.23 37.78
N GLU A 110 -48.90 -104.25 38.08
CA GLU A 110 -47.56 -104.07 38.66
C GLU A 110 -46.66 -103.24 37.73
N LEU A 111 -46.62 -103.57 36.43
CA LEU A 111 -45.85 -102.83 35.44
C LEU A 111 -46.28 -101.36 35.36
N ASN A 112 -47.59 -101.09 35.36
CA ASN A 112 -48.12 -99.73 35.33
C ASN A 112 -47.77 -98.95 36.61
N ARG A 113 -47.81 -99.58 37.79
CA ARG A 113 -47.36 -98.95 39.04
C ARG A 113 -45.87 -98.62 39.00
N VAL A 114 -45.05 -99.53 38.46
CA VAL A 114 -43.62 -99.28 38.29
C VAL A 114 -43.39 -98.12 37.31
N GLN A 115 -44.01 -98.12 36.13
CA GLN A 115 -43.86 -97.03 35.17
C GLN A 115 -44.28 -95.67 35.73
N THR A 116 -45.42 -95.59 36.44
CA THR A 116 -45.89 -94.34 37.03
C THR A 116 -44.96 -93.81 38.13
N THR A 117 -44.39 -94.69 38.96
CA THR A 117 -43.40 -94.28 39.97
C THR A 117 -42.10 -93.77 39.34
N TYR A 118 -41.60 -94.43 38.27
CA TYR A 118 -40.43 -93.95 37.53
C TYR A 118 -40.69 -92.59 36.85
N ARG A 119 -41.88 -92.42 36.25
CA ARG A 119 -42.27 -91.13 35.64
C ARG A 119 -42.28 -90.00 36.67
N LYS A 120 -42.87 -90.23 37.85
CA LYS A 120 -42.85 -89.25 38.96
C LYS A 120 -41.43 -88.93 39.44
N LYS A 121 -40.56 -89.95 39.56
CA LYS A 121 -39.15 -89.74 39.93
C LYS A 121 -38.40 -88.88 38.91
N LEU A 122 -38.59 -89.15 37.62
CA LEU A 122 -37.98 -88.36 36.53
C LEU A 122 -38.48 -86.91 36.54
N GLU A 123 -39.77 -86.70 36.78
CA GLU A 123 -40.35 -85.36 36.86
C GLU A 123 -39.79 -84.55 38.04
N ASN A 124 -39.71 -85.16 39.23
CA ASN A 124 -39.10 -84.54 40.40
C ASN A 124 -37.61 -84.24 40.18
N LEU A 125 -36.88 -85.14 39.53
CA LEU A 125 -35.46 -84.94 39.22
C LEU A 125 -35.27 -83.78 38.23
N ASN A 126 -36.11 -83.68 37.21
CA ASN A 126 -36.10 -82.57 36.26
C ASN A 126 -36.45 -81.23 36.93
N GLN A 127 -37.45 -81.19 37.82
CA GLN A 127 -37.79 -79.98 38.56
C GLN A 127 -36.66 -79.54 39.49
N SER A 128 -36.06 -80.48 40.22
CA SER A 128 -34.92 -80.20 41.09
C SER A 128 -33.72 -79.66 40.31
N ASN A 129 -33.38 -80.27 39.17
CA ASN A 129 -32.29 -79.81 38.31
C ASN A 129 -32.57 -78.41 37.72
N LYS A 130 -33.80 -78.14 37.24
CA LYS A 130 -34.20 -76.80 36.80
C LYS A 130 -34.03 -75.77 37.91
N GLY A 131 -34.46 -76.09 39.13
CA GLY A 131 -34.31 -75.19 40.29
C GLY A 131 -32.86 -74.99 40.74
N ARG A 132 -31.94 -75.92 40.46
CA ARG A 132 -30.50 -75.74 40.69
C ARG A 132 -29.87 -74.83 39.65
N ILE A 133 -30.19 -75.03 38.37
CA ILE A 133 -29.69 -74.22 37.27
C ILE A 133 -30.13 -72.76 37.45
N GLU A 134 -31.40 -72.53 37.80
CA GLU A 134 -31.91 -71.17 37.98
C GLU A 134 -31.24 -70.45 39.16
N ARG A 135 -30.96 -71.16 40.26
CA ARG A 135 -30.20 -70.62 41.40
C ARG A 135 -28.77 -70.25 41.00
N GLN A 136 -28.08 -71.13 40.29
CA GLN A 136 -26.72 -70.83 39.80
C GLN A 136 -26.71 -69.63 38.84
N ARG A 137 -27.75 -69.50 37.99
CA ARG A 137 -27.89 -68.34 37.09
C ARG A 137 -28.04 -67.04 37.89
N LEU A 138 -28.91 -67.03 38.89
CA LEU A 138 -29.15 -65.85 39.75
C LEU A 138 -27.93 -65.49 40.61
N GLU A 139 -27.23 -66.48 41.16
CA GLU A 139 -25.97 -66.26 41.88
C GLU A 139 -24.90 -65.68 40.95
N GLY A 140 -24.71 -66.28 39.77
CA GLY A 140 -23.76 -65.78 38.78
C GLY A 140 -24.07 -64.36 38.30
N GLU A 141 -25.36 -64.02 38.15
CA GLU A 141 -25.79 -62.66 37.76
C GLU A 141 -25.51 -61.63 38.87
N LYS A 142 -25.76 -61.98 40.14
CA LYS A 142 -25.40 -61.13 41.29
C LYS A 142 -23.90 -60.92 41.41
N ASP A 143 -23.12 -62.00 41.26
CA ASP A 143 -21.66 -61.93 41.31
C ASP A 143 -21.13 -61.03 40.19
N TYR A 144 -21.66 -61.18 38.97
CA TYR A 144 -21.31 -60.35 37.83
C TYR A 144 -21.64 -58.87 38.07
N GLN A 145 -22.84 -58.56 38.57
CA GLN A 145 -23.22 -57.18 38.91
C GLN A 145 -22.29 -56.58 39.97
N SER A 146 -21.97 -57.33 41.03
CA SER A 146 -21.05 -56.87 42.07
C SER A 146 -19.63 -56.61 41.54
N LEU A 147 -19.19 -57.40 40.56
CA LEU A 147 -17.89 -57.22 39.89
C LEU A 147 -17.88 -55.96 39.04
N VAL A 148 -18.95 -55.71 38.28
CA VAL A 148 -19.12 -54.50 37.46
C VAL A 148 -19.11 -53.25 38.34
N GLU A 149 -19.83 -53.26 39.46
CA GLU A 149 -19.85 -52.14 40.41
C GLU A 149 -18.47 -51.88 41.04
N LYS A 150 -17.76 -52.93 41.45
CA LYS A 150 -16.39 -52.81 41.97
C LYS A 150 -15.45 -52.21 40.93
N HIS A 151 -15.50 -52.69 39.70
CA HIS A 151 -14.66 -52.17 38.61
C HIS A 151 -15.00 -50.71 38.29
N LYS A 152 -16.28 -50.35 38.26
CA LYS A 152 -16.72 -48.95 38.08
C LYS A 152 -16.16 -48.04 39.18
N GLY A 153 -16.25 -48.48 40.45
CA GLY A 153 -15.69 -47.73 41.57
C GLY A 153 -14.17 -47.58 41.53
N GLN A 154 -13.44 -48.62 41.08
CA GLN A 154 -11.99 -48.53 40.87
C GLN A 154 -11.63 -47.54 39.77
N MET A 155 -12.36 -47.56 38.65
CA MET A 155 -12.15 -46.61 37.55
C MET A 155 -12.42 -45.17 37.96
N GLU A 156 -13.45 -44.94 38.76
CA GLU A 156 -13.78 -43.61 39.27
C GLU A 156 -12.72 -43.08 40.23
N ARG A 157 -12.19 -43.94 41.13
CA ARG A 157 -11.05 -43.58 41.98
C ARG A 157 -9.80 -43.27 41.16
N LEU A 158 -9.50 -44.07 40.15
CA LEU A 158 -8.35 -43.84 39.27
C LEU A 158 -8.49 -42.52 38.51
N LYS A 159 -9.69 -42.23 38.00
CA LYS A 159 -10.00 -40.95 37.34
C LYS A 159 -9.77 -39.78 38.30
N ASN A 160 -10.34 -39.83 39.51
CA ASN A 160 -10.17 -38.76 40.50
C ASN A 160 -8.70 -38.56 40.91
N MET A 161 -7.94 -39.64 41.09
CA MET A 161 -6.50 -39.56 41.36
C MET A 161 -5.74 -38.88 40.21
N LYS A 162 -6.06 -39.22 38.97
CA LYS A 162 -5.41 -38.63 37.80
C LYS A 162 -5.78 -37.16 37.61
N GLU A 163 -7.03 -36.79 37.89
CA GLU A 163 -7.46 -35.39 37.88
C GLU A 163 -6.75 -34.56 38.96
N GLN A 164 -6.57 -35.11 40.17
CA GLN A 164 -5.78 -34.46 41.23
C GLN A 164 -4.32 -34.28 40.84
N GLN A 165 -3.67 -35.33 40.30
CA GLN A 165 -2.29 -35.25 39.80
C GLN A 165 -2.17 -34.19 38.71
N PHE A 166 -3.14 -34.12 37.80
CA PHE A 166 -3.14 -33.13 36.73
C PHE A 166 -3.30 -31.71 37.26
N ALA A 167 -4.20 -31.49 38.23
CA ALA A 167 -4.38 -30.20 38.87
C ALA A 167 -3.10 -29.74 39.61
N GLU A 168 -2.43 -30.66 40.30
CA GLU A 168 -1.18 -30.37 41.01
C GLU A 168 -0.05 -29.97 40.06
N VAL A 169 0.14 -30.73 38.97
CA VAL A 169 1.13 -30.40 37.93
C VAL A 169 0.81 -29.05 37.27
N LYS A 170 -0.47 -28.78 37.00
CA LYS A 170 -0.88 -27.49 36.45
C LYS A 170 -0.54 -26.33 37.38
N HIS A 171 -0.82 -26.48 38.67
CA HIS A 171 -0.48 -25.47 39.68
C HIS A 171 1.03 -25.29 39.85
N GLN A 172 1.82 -26.37 39.81
CA GLN A 172 3.29 -26.28 39.81
C GLN A 172 3.81 -25.51 38.59
N ASN A 173 3.31 -25.83 37.40
CA ASN A 173 3.68 -25.13 36.16
C ASN A 173 3.30 -23.65 36.19
N GLU A 174 2.11 -23.30 36.71
CA GLU A 174 1.68 -21.91 36.87
C GLU A 174 2.62 -21.13 37.82
N ASN A 175 3.04 -21.75 38.93
CA ASN A 175 4.00 -21.14 39.86
C ASN A 175 5.40 -20.99 39.26
N GLU A 176 5.88 -21.99 38.52
CA GLU A 176 7.18 -21.91 37.83
C GLU A 176 7.18 -20.83 36.75
N LEU A 177 6.08 -20.72 35.99
CA LEU A 177 5.89 -19.68 35.00
C LEU A 177 5.88 -18.30 35.65
N GLN A 178 5.21 -18.14 36.80
CA GLN A 178 5.19 -16.88 37.53
C GLN A 178 6.59 -16.51 38.02
N ARG A 179 7.33 -17.44 38.61
CA ARG A 179 8.73 -17.21 39.02
C ARG A 179 9.64 -16.86 37.84
N ALA A 180 9.42 -17.46 36.68
CA ALA A 180 10.17 -17.11 35.47
C ALA A 180 9.87 -15.69 35.00
N LYS A 181 8.59 -15.26 35.04
CA LYS A 181 8.19 -13.88 34.75
C LYS A 181 8.81 -12.89 35.73
N ASP A 182 8.76 -13.18 37.03
CA ASP A 182 9.31 -12.29 38.05
C ASP A 182 10.83 -12.14 37.90
N ARG A 183 11.54 -13.24 37.60
CA ARG A 183 12.98 -13.20 37.27
C ARG A 183 13.26 -12.36 36.02
N GLY A 184 12.49 -12.55 34.95
CA GLY A 184 12.64 -11.77 33.72
C GLY A 184 12.40 -10.26 33.96
N ASN A 185 11.36 -9.91 34.71
CA ASN A 185 11.07 -8.53 35.08
C ASN A 185 12.20 -7.91 35.90
N HIS A 186 12.72 -8.65 36.88
CA HIS A 186 13.84 -8.18 37.70
C HIS A 186 15.12 -7.93 36.89
N GLU A 187 15.43 -8.81 35.92
CA GLU A 187 16.58 -8.59 35.02
C GLU A 187 16.38 -7.37 34.12
N VAL A 188 15.17 -7.15 33.62
CA VAL A 188 14.83 -5.96 32.82
C VAL A 188 14.96 -4.69 33.66
N GLU A 189 14.38 -4.65 34.86
CA GLU A 189 14.51 -3.51 35.79
C GLU A 189 15.97 -3.21 36.12
N LYS A 190 16.77 -4.25 36.41
CA LYS A 190 18.19 -4.09 36.66
C LYS A 190 18.92 -3.48 35.47
N LYS A 191 18.61 -3.94 34.25
CA LYS A 191 19.22 -3.40 33.02
C LYS A 191 18.78 -1.96 32.73
N GLN A 192 17.52 -1.62 33.03
CA GLN A 192 17.03 -0.25 32.93
C GLN A 192 17.78 0.67 33.90
N SER A 193 17.91 0.27 35.16
CA SER A 193 18.65 1.03 36.17
C SER A 193 20.14 1.20 35.82
N GLU A 194 20.82 0.14 35.37
CA GLU A 194 22.20 0.22 34.88
C GLU A 194 22.32 1.23 33.71
N ASN A 195 21.36 1.20 32.78
CA ASN A 195 21.37 2.10 31.62
C ASN A 195 21.08 3.56 32.01
N GLU A 196 20.14 3.80 32.94
CA GLU A 196 19.86 5.12 33.50
C GLU A 196 21.09 5.71 34.20
N GLU A 197 21.79 4.92 35.01
CA GLU A 197 23.04 5.37 35.62
C GLU A 197 24.11 5.72 34.58
N HIS A 198 24.23 4.93 33.51
CA HIS A 198 25.17 5.19 32.43
C HIS A 198 24.83 6.47 31.65
N LEU A 199 23.54 6.72 31.41
CA LEU A 199 23.06 7.95 30.79
C LEU A 199 23.32 9.16 31.70
N GLU A 200 23.08 9.04 33.00
CA GLU A 200 23.33 10.14 33.93
C GLU A 200 24.83 10.48 34.02
N LYS A 201 25.70 9.46 34.05
CA LYS A 201 27.15 9.63 34.03
C LYS A 201 27.62 10.31 32.74
N THR A 202 27.12 9.89 31.59
CA THR A 202 27.49 10.51 30.30
C THR A 202 26.96 11.94 30.19
N ASP A 203 25.76 12.22 30.67
CA ASP A 203 25.18 13.57 30.65
C ASP A 203 25.95 14.53 31.58
N LYS A 204 26.34 14.07 32.78
CA LYS A 204 27.21 14.82 33.70
C LYS A 204 28.57 15.15 33.04
N LEU A 205 29.22 14.17 32.42
CA LEU A 205 30.49 14.37 31.71
C LEU A 205 30.33 15.34 30.52
N GLY A 206 29.22 15.23 29.77
CA GLY A 206 28.90 16.13 28.67
C GLY A 206 28.74 17.58 29.14
N LYS A 207 27.95 17.79 30.20
CA LYS A 207 27.75 19.12 30.82
C LYS A 207 29.06 19.73 31.33
N GLN A 208 29.92 18.92 31.96
CA GLN A 208 31.24 19.38 32.40
C GLN A 208 32.09 19.84 31.22
N LYS A 209 32.23 19.04 30.17
CA LYS A 209 32.99 19.42 28.96
C LYS A 209 32.44 20.69 28.30
N ILE A 210 31.12 20.82 28.21
CA ILE A 210 30.47 22.04 27.68
C ILE A 210 30.83 23.25 28.53
N SER A 211 30.80 23.11 29.86
CA SER A 211 31.15 24.21 30.77
C SER A 211 32.63 24.62 30.66
N GLU A 212 33.53 23.65 30.53
CA GLU A 212 34.97 23.88 30.32
C GLU A 212 35.22 24.60 28.99
N LEU A 213 34.59 24.15 27.90
CA LEU A 213 34.68 24.79 26.60
C LEU A 213 34.12 26.21 26.63
N LYS A 214 32.97 26.42 27.26
CA LYS A 214 32.37 27.75 27.41
C LYS A 214 33.30 28.70 28.15
N SER A 215 33.89 28.26 29.26
CA SER A 215 34.88 29.04 30.01
C SER A 215 36.12 29.35 29.17
N LYS A 216 36.62 28.37 28.40
CA LYS A 216 37.76 28.56 27.50
C LYS A 216 37.48 29.62 26.43
N TYR A 217 36.33 29.56 25.77
CA TYR A 217 35.96 30.54 24.74
C TYR A 217 35.72 31.94 25.33
N GLN A 218 35.03 32.01 26.48
CA GLN A 218 34.83 33.29 27.18
C GLN A 218 36.18 33.94 27.55
N ASN A 219 37.15 33.15 28.02
CA ASN A 219 38.49 33.65 28.31
C ASN A 219 39.25 34.08 27.04
N GLN A 220 39.03 33.42 25.90
CA GLN A 220 39.61 33.83 24.62
C GLN A 220 39.02 35.14 24.11
N GLU A 221 37.71 35.32 24.23
CA GLU A 221 37.00 36.56 23.86
C GLU A 221 37.52 37.74 24.69
N VAL A 222 37.59 37.59 26.02
CA VAL A 222 38.14 38.62 26.91
C VAL A 222 39.60 38.97 26.57
N ARG A 223 40.41 37.99 26.17
CA ARG A 223 41.80 38.24 25.74
C ARG A 223 41.85 39.03 24.44
N LEU A 224 41.05 38.65 23.44
CA LEU A 224 40.96 39.36 22.17
C LEU A 224 40.49 40.79 22.40
N ASP A 225 39.43 41.01 23.18
CA ASP A 225 38.95 42.36 23.50
C ASP A 225 40.03 43.21 24.16
N SER A 226 40.80 42.63 25.10
CA SER A 226 41.92 43.33 25.74
C SER A 226 43.04 43.68 24.75
N GLU A 227 43.35 42.80 23.80
CA GLU A 227 44.34 43.04 22.76
C GLU A 227 43.88 44.13 21.79
N HIS A 228 42.64 44.04 21.30
CA HIS A 228 42.03 45.04 20.43
C HIS A 228 41.99 46.41 21.10
N GLN A 229 41.65 46.48 22.39
CA GLN A 229 41.66 47.74 23.14
C GLN A 229 43.07 48.34 23.23
N LYS A 230 44.09 47.51 23.50
CA LYS A 230 45.49 47.96 23.53
C LYS A 230 45.95 48.45 22.16
N GLU A 231 45.58 47.77 21.08
CA GLU A 231 45.91 48.20 19.72
C GLU A 231 45.21 49.52 19.36
N TYR A 232 43.94 49.66 19.71
CA TYR A 232 43.19 50.90 19.53
C TYR A 232 43.87 52.06 20.25
N ASP A 233 44.27 51.88 21.51
CA ASP A 233 44.96 52.90 22.29
C ASP A 233 46.34 53.26 21.72
N ARG A 234 47.09 52.26 21.21
CA ARG A 234 48.36 52.49 20.50
C ARG A 234 48.16 53.30 19.23
N ASN A 235 47.19 52.92 18.40
CA ASN A 235 46.86 53.62 17.16
C ASN A 235 46.40 55.05 17.42
N LYS A 236 45.56 55.25 18.45
CA LYS A 236 45.11 56.57 18.89
C LYS A 236 46.29 57.45 19.31
N LYS A 237 47.24 56.91 20.09
CA LYS A 237 48.46 57.64 20.48
C LYS A 237 49.30 58.01 19.25
N MET A 238 49.55 57.06 18.34
CA MET A 238 50.30 57.32 17.10
C MET A 238 49.64 58.41 16.24
N TRP A 239 48.31 58.42 16.16
CA TRP A 239 47.57 59.45 15.43
C TRP A 239 47.70 60.83 16.07
N ILE A 240 47.58 60.91 17.40
CA ILE A 240 47.78 62.16 18.16
C ILE A 240 49.20 62.69 17.93
N ASP A 241 50.22 61.82 18.02
CA ASP A 241 51.62 62.21 17.80
C ASP A 241 51.88 62.65 16.36
N LYS A 242 51.26 61.99 15.38
CA LYS A 242 51.32 62.40 13.97
C LYS A 242 50.72 63.79 13.76
N ASN A 243 49.56 64.07 14.33
CA ASN A 243 48.94 65.39 14.24
C ASN A 243 49.79 66.47 14.91
N LYS A 244 50.33 66.20 16.11
CA LYS A 244 51.26 67.14 16.77
C LYS A 244 52.48 67.45 15.90
N ARG A 245 53.05 66.45 15.21
CA ARG A 245 54.16 66.66 14.27
C ARG A 245 53.75 67.48 13.06
N LEU A 246 52.57 67.24 12.50
CA LEU A 246 52.04 68.03 11.38
C LEU A 246 51.80 69.48 11.79
N ASP A 247 51.23 69.73 12.96
CA ASP A 247 51.01 71.07 13.50
C ASP A 247 52.35 71.79 13.73
N ALA A 248 53.36 71.07 14.25
CA ALA A 248 54.71 71.61 14.42
C ALA A 248 55.36 71.98 13.08
N ASP A 249 55.34 71.10 12.08
CA ASP A 249 55.87 71.38 10.72
C ASP A 249 55.14 72.55 10.06
N TYR A 250 53.82 72.62 10.19
CA TYR A 250 53.02 73.73 9.67
C TYR A 250 53.40 75.06 10.32
N ASN A 251 53.56 75.09 11.64
CA ASN A 251 53.99 76.28 12.38
C ASN A 251 55.41 76.69 12.01
N GLU A 252 56.34 75.75 11.85
CA GLU A 252 57.70 76.03 11.37
C GLU A 252 57.69 76.66 9.97
N ARG A 253 56.90 76.11 9.03
CA ARG A 253 56.74 76.68 7.69
C ARG A 253 56.15 78.08 7.70
N ILE A 254 55.13 78.33 8.53
CA ILE A 254 54.56 79.67 8.70
C ILE A 254 55.63 80.63 9.22
N ASN A 255 56.37 80.24 10.26
CA ASN A 255 57.41 81.10 10.83
C ASN A 255 58.52 81.38 9.82
N HIS A 256 58.98 80.36 9.09
CA HIS A 256 60.00 80.53 8.06
C HIS A 256 59.52 81.42 6.91
N SER A 257 58.26 81.26 6.48
CA SER A 257 57.64 82.12 5.48
C SER A 257 57.52 83.56 5.96
N LYS A 258 57.11 83.77 7.22
CA LYS A 258 57.03 85.09 7.86
C LYS A 258 58.40 85.76 7.94
N GLU A 259 59.43 85.05 8.41
CA GLU A 259 60.80 85.56 8.44
C GLU A 259 61.33 85.90 7.05
N GLY A 260 61.04 85.06 6.06
CA GLY A 260 61.38 85.31 4.66
C GLY A 260 60.71 86.57 4.12
N TYR A 261 59.42 86.74 4.42
CA TYR A 261 58.65 87.92 4.05
C TYR A 261 59.18 89.20 4.73
N GLU A 262 59.47 89.16 6.03
CA GLU A 262 60.05 90.28 6.77
C GLU A 262 61.43 90.68 6.22
N LYS A 263 62.27 89.72 5.84
CA LYS A 263 63.56 89.98 5.17
C LYS A 263 63.36 90.64 3.81
N GLN A 264 62.40 90.16 3.02
CA GLN A 264 62.06 90.78 1.72
C GLN A 264 61.57 92.22 1.91
N LEU A 265 60.69 92.46 2.88
CA LEU A 265 60.16 93.80 3.18
C LEU A 265 61.27 94.76 3.63
N LYS A 266 62.19 94.30 4.50
CA LYS A 266 63.38 95.08 4.89
C LYS A 266 64.28 95.41 3.71
N ASN A 267 64.51 94.46 2.80
CA ASN A 267 65.32 94.68 1.61
C ASN A 267 64.65 95.66 0.63
N GLN A 268 63.32 95.54 0.45
CA GLN A 268 62.54 96.49 -0.35
C GLN A 268 62.60 97.90 0.24
N ASN A 269 62.44 98.05 1.55
CA ASN A 269 62.55 99.35 2.22
C ASN A 269 63.95 99.95 2.06
N LYS A 270 65.02 99.18 2.27
CA LYS A 270 66.40 99.65 2.03
C LYS A 270 66.63 100.06 0.58
N HIS A 271 66.09 99.31 -0.37
CA HIS A 271 66.18 99.65 -1.78
C HIS A 271 65.42 100.94 -2.08
N PHE A 272 64.21 101.08 -1.55
CA PHE A 272 63.40 102.29 -1.66
C PHE A 272 64.12 103.51 -1.07
N GLU A 273 64.64 103.42 0.15
CA GLU A 273 65.42 104.49 0.80
C GLU A 273 66.64 104.86 -0.06
N SER A 274 67.40 103.88 -0.55
CA SER A 274 68.56 104.14 -1.40
C SER A 274 68.19 104.80 -2.73
N VAL A 275 67.09 104.40 -3.37
CA VAL A 275 66.57 105.03 -4.59
C VAL A 275 66.05 106.43 -4.31
N TYR A 276 65.37 106.61 -3.19
CA TYR A 276 64.86 107.90 -2.73
C TYR A 276 66.00 108.90 -2.50
N ASP A 277 67.04 108.51 -1.75
CA ASP A 277 68.22 109.34 -1.48
C ASP A 277 68.96 109.71 -2.76
N LYS A 278 69.11 108.77 -3.70
CA LYS A 278 69.69 109.04 -5.03
C LYS A 278 68.84 110.04 -5.81
N ASN A 279 67.53 109.85 -5.87
CA ASN A 279 66.63 110.77 -6.56
C ASN A 279 66.62 112.15 -5.91
N GLU A 280 66.67 112.25 -4.58
CA GLU A 280 66.76 113.53 -3.87
C GLU A 280 68.09 114.23 -4.18
N HIS A 281 69.20 113.48 -4.21
CA HIS A 281 70.51 113.99 -4.58
C HIS A 281 70.54 114.49 -6.04
N ASP A 282 70.04 113.67 -6.97
CA ASP A 282 69.96 114.01 -8.40
C ASP A 282 69.05 115.22 -8.62
N ASN A 283 67.94 115.34 -7.90
CA ASN A 283 67.06 116.50 -7.92
C ASN A 283 67.73 117.76 -7.38
N LYS A 284 68.52 117.67 -6.30
CA LYS A 284 69.31 118.81 -5.80
C LYS A 284 70.36 119.24 -6.81
N ILE A 285 71.04 118.29 -7.46
CA ILE A 285 71.99 118.59 -8.54
C ILE A 285 71.27 119.24 -9.72
N SER A 286 70.14 118.70 -10.15
CA SER A 286 69.38 119.22 -11.29
C SER A 286 68.89 120.64 -11.01
N LEU A 287 68.38 120.92 -9.81
CA LEU A 287 68.00 122.26 -9.37
C LEU A 287 69.18 123.23 -9.37
N ARG A 288 70.37 122.79 -8.95
CA ARG A 288 71.59 123.61 -8.97
C ARG A 288 72.08 123.88 -10.40
N ILE A 289 71.96 122.90 -11.29
CA ILE A 289 72.28 123.07 -12.71
C ILE A 289 71.26 124.03 -13.34
N GLN A 290 69.97 123.86 -13.07
CA GLN A 290 68.92 124.75 -13.52
C GLN A 290 69.13 126.17 -13.02
N SER A 291 69.43 126.39 -11.73
CA SER A 291 69.70 127.72 -11.19
C SER A 291 70.93 128.37 -11.85
N ARG A 292 71.98 127.59 -12.13
CA ARG A 292 73.17 128.07 -12.85
C ARG A 292 72.85 128.39 -14.31
N ASN A 293 72.02 127.59 -14.97
CA ASN A 293 71.57 127.82 -16.33
C ASN A 293 70.64 129.03 -16.40
N PHE A 294 69.74 129.23 -15.44
CA PHE A 294 68.90 130.43 -15.34
C PHE A 294 69.75 131.68 -15.11
N ALA A 295 70.77 131.62 -14.25
CA ALA A 295 71.69 132.75 -14.07
C ALA A 295 72.48 133.07 -15.34
N LYS A 296 72.94 132.04 -16.07
CA LYS A 296 73.57 132.21 -17.39
C LYS A 296 72.59 132.78 -18.42
N ALA A 297 71.38 132.25 -18.49
CA ALA A 297 70.34 132.70 -19.41
C ALA A 297 69.90 134.12 -19.09
N LEU A 298 69.81 134.53 -17.82
CA LEU A 298 69.57 135.92 -17.42
C LEU A 298 70.71 136.84 -17.85
N ALA A 299 71.96 136.41 -17.68
CA ALA A 299 73.12 137.18 -18.14
C ALA A 299 73.16 137.27 -19.68
N GLU A 300 72.81 136.20 -20.38
CA GLU A 300 72.67 136.18 -21.85
C GLU A 300 71.49 137.03 -22.31
N GLN A 301 70.33 136.98 -21.64
CA GLN A 301 69.19 137.85 -21.94
C GLN A 301 69.51 139.31 -21.69
N HIS A 302 70.26 139.66 -20.64
CA HIS A 302 70.74 141.03 -20.43
C HIS A 302 71.67 141.48 -21.58
N ARG A 303 72.49 140.55 -22.10
CA ARG A 303 73.41 140.78 -23.22
C ARG A 303 72.69 140.81 -24.56
N GLN A 304 71.62 140.04 -24.73
CA GLN A 304 70.73 140.01 -25.89
C GLN A 304 69.83 141.23 -25.89
N PHE A 305 69.23 141.65 -24.77
CA PHE A 305 68.46 142.89 -24.64
C PHE A 305 69.27 144.13 -25.07
N LEU A 306 70.54 144.20 -24.68
CA LEU A 306 71.48 145.24 -25.15
C LEU A 306 71.83 145.12 -26.65
N LYS A 307 71.72 143.93 -27.26
CA LYS A 307 71.94 143.69 -28.71
C LYS A 307 70.66 143.79 -29.55
N GLU A 308 69.50 143.56 -28.96
CA GLU A 308 68.18 143.50 -29.58
C GLU A 308 67.47 144.86 -29.54
N SER A 309 67.77 145.72 -28.56
CA SER A 309 67.46 147.15 -28.63
C SER A 309 68.12 147.85 -29.84
N SER A 310 69.13 147.22 -30.47
CA SER A 310 69.83 147.73 -31.66
C SER A 310 69.48 147.00 -32.96
N LYS A 311 68.47 146.10 -32.98
CA LYS A 311 68.22 145.22 -34.14
C LYS A 311 66.75 145.01 -34.56
N TYR A 312 65.78 145.69 -33.95
CA TYR A 312 64.35 145.54 -34.30
C TYR A 312 63.75 146.79 -34.97
N ASP A 313 64.48 147.36 -35.93
CA ASP A 313 63.92 148.31 -36.90
C ASP A 313 63.54 147.63 -38.23
N ASP A 314 63.60 146.29 -38.32
CA ASP A 314 63.23 145.60 -39.56
C ASP A 314 62.82 144.14 -39.36
N LYS A 315 61.66 143.83 -39.94
CA LYS A 315 61.16 142.51 -40.41
C LYS A 315 60.26 141.70 -39.47
N GLN A 316 59.00 142.14 -39.43
CA GLN A 316 57.86 141.26 -39.75
C GLN A 316 58.03 140.71 -41.18
N GLU A 317 57.85 139.40 -41.38
CA GLU A 317 57.45 138.69 -42.63
C GLU A 317 58.16 137.32 -42.75
N ASP A 318 57.53 136.25 -42.22
CA ASP A 318 57.82 134.87 -42.63
C ASP A 318 56.53 134.22 -43.20
N PRO A 319 56.52 133.69 -44.44
CA PRO A 319 55.33 133.32 -45.20
C PRO A 319 54.68 131.96 -44.87
N PHE A 320 55.14 131.21 -43.85
CA PHE A 320 54.68 129.83 -43.59
C PHE A 320 53.20 129.70 -43.14
N TYR A 321 52.50 130.79 -42.81
CA TYR A 321 51.13 130.79 -42.28
C TYR A 321 50.08 131.41 -43.22
N LYS A 322 50.18 131.22 -44.54
CA LYS A 322 49.12 131.62 -45.49
C LYS A 322 48.34 130.40 -45.99
N VAL A 323 47.10 130.26 -45.50
CA VAL A 323 46.09 129.30 -46.01
C VAL A 323 45.61 129.78 -47.38
N GLN A 324 45.80 128.97 -48.43
CA GLN A 324 45.36 129.28 -49.79
C GLN A 324 43.87 128.91 -49.97
N ASP A 325 43.03 129.92 -50.22
CA ASP A 325 41.61 129.77 -50.60
C ASP A 325 41.49 129.41 -52.10
N ARG A 326 40.67 128.40 -52.45
CA ARG A 326 40.59 127.78 -53.79
C ARG A 326 39.46 128.33 -54.68
N GLY A 327 38.78 129.39 -54.26
CA GLY A 327 37.86 130.15 -55.13
C GLY A 327 36.53 129.47 -55.39
N SER A 328 36.07 128.61 -54.47
CA SER A 328 34.71 128.07 -54.46
C SER A 328 33.74 129.13 -53.93
N GLU A 329 32.65 129.39 -54.64
CA GLU A 329 31.68 130.43 -54.27
C GLU A 329 30.26 129.86 -54.22
N LEU A 330 29.50 130.20 -53.18
CA LEU A 330 28.06 129.94 -53.08
C LEU A 330 27.30 131.20 -53.48
N MET A 331 26.56 131.13 -54.59
CA MET A 331 25.70 132.21 -55.05
C MET A 331 24.25 131.91 -54.69
N GLU A 332 23.53 132.89 -54.14
CA GLU A 332 22.13 132.77 -53.76
C GLU A 332 21.24 133.50 -54.76
N ASP A 333 20.34 132.78 -55.43
CA ASP A 333 19.22 133.36 -56.18
C ASP A 333 17.93 133.21 -55.35
N ASN A 334 16.86 133.94 -55.67
CA ASN A 334 15.61 133.95 -54.92
C ASN A 334 14.99 132.54 -54.76
N HIS A 335 15.17 131.67 -55.75
CA HIS A 335 14.51 130.36 -55.78
C HIS A 335 15.46 129.18 -55.54
N PHE A 336 16.76 129.35 -55.76
CA PHE A 336 17.76 128.29 -55.60
C PHE A 336 19.13 128.85 -55.20
N TYR A 337 19.93 128.05 -54.52
CA TYR A 337 21.35 128.29 -54.32
C TYR A 337 22.14 127.63 -55.44
N VAL A 338 23.15 128.31 -55.99
CA VAL A 338 24.10 127.75 -56.97
C VAL A 338 25.48 127.73 -56.34
N LEU A 339 25.95 126.53 -56.00
CA LEU A 339 27.31 126.32 -55.54
C LEU A 339 28.23 126.08 -56.74
N LYS A 340 29.23 126.95 -56.91
CA LYS A 340 30.26 126.83 -57.93
C LYS A 340 31.57 126.39 -57.28
N ALA A 341 31.92 125.12 -57.46
CA ALA A 341 33.17 124.56 -56.95
C ALA A 341 34.19 124.37 -58.09
N TYR A 342 35.43 124.84 -57.90
CA TYR A 342 36.53 124.63 -58.84
C TYR A 342 37.12 123.21 -58.68
N VAL A 343 37.09 122.47 -59.78
CA VAL A 343 37.45 121.06 -59.88
C VAL A 343 38.20 120.83 -61.20
N PRO A 344 39.53 120.78 -61.18
CA PRO A 344 40.32 120.41 -62.36
C PRO A 344 39.88 119.05 -62.93
N GLU A 345 39.89 118.92 -64.26
CA GLU A 345 39.42 117.72 -64.96
C GLU A 345 40.01 116.39 -64.43
N TYR A 346 41.28 116.40 -63.98
CA TYR A 346 41.96 115.20 -63.47
C TYR A 346 41.51 114.78 -62.05
N GLU A 347 40.87 115.67 -61.28
CA GLU A 347 40.38 115.35 -59.91
C GLU A 347 38.88 114.99 -59.90
N LYS A 348 38.24 114.86 -61.08
CA LYS A 348 36.78 114.72 -61.22
C LYS A 348 36.14 113.57 -60.41
N ASN A 349 36.87 112.49 -60.16
CA ASN A 349 36.37 111.33 -59.41
C ASN A 349 36.55 111.46 -57.89
N ASN A 350 37.34 112.43 -57.41
CA ASN A 350 37.77 112.54 -56.01
C ASN A 350 37.06 113.66 -55.23
N ILE A 351 35.98 114.20 -55.79
CA ILE A 351 35.17 115.24 -55.17
C ILE A 351 33.82 114.70 -54.80
N ASN A 352 33.52 114.89 -53.52
CA ASN A 352 32.21 114.57 -52.98
C ASN A 352 31.58 115.85 -52.46
N VAL A 353 30.51 116.27 -53.14
CA VAL A 353 29.62 117.32 -52.64
C VAL A 353 28.41 116.67 -52.01
N THR A 354 28.29 116.86 -50.69
CA THR A 354 27.16 116.39 -49.89
C THR A 354 26.32 117.58 -49.48
N ILE A 355 25.03 117.51 -49.80
CA ILE A 355 24.07 118.55 -49.46
C ILE A 355 23.21 118.06 -48.31
N GLN A 356 23.25 118.81 -47.22
CA GLN A 356 22.43 118.61 -46.03
C GLN A 356 21.40 119.74 -45.94
N LYS A 357 20.44 119.62 -45.01
CA LYS A 357 19.34 120.58 -44.89
C LYS A 357 19.79 122.03 -44.73
N ASP A 358 20.92 122.24 -44.07
CA ASP A 358 21.38 123.58 -43.65
C ASP A 358 22.76 123.96 -44.22
N LYS A 359 23.44 123.06 -44.96
CA LYS A 359 24.74 123.37 -45.59
C LYS A 359 25.11 122.45 -46.74
N ALA A 360 25.97 122.93 -47.63
CA ALA A 360 26.72 122.12 -48.59
C ALA A 360 28.17 121.97 -48.14
N THR A 361 28.65 120.73 -48.09
CA THR A 361 30.06 120.43 -47.88
C THR A 361 30.68 119.98 -49.19
N VAL A 362 31.69 120.71 -49.67
CA VAL A 362 32.58 120.29 -50.75
C VAL A 362 33.81 119.68 -50.11
N SER A 363 34.01 118.39 -50.36
CA SER A 363 35.20 117.68 -49.88
C SER A 363 36.00 117.14 -51.05
N THR A 364 37.29 117.48 -51.06
CA THR A 364 38.24 117.06 -52.08
C THR A 364 39.41 116.37 -51.38
N LYS A 365 39.72 115.16 -51.85
CA LYS A 365 40.92 114.44 -51.41
C LYS A 365 41.93 114.43 -52.54
N ARG A 366 43.03 115.17 -52.36
CA ARG A 366 44.18 115.09 -53.25
C ARG A 366 45.24 114.23 -52.57
N MET A 367 45.55 113.11 -53.20
CA MET A 367 46.72 112.31 -52.88
C MET A 367 47.79 112.65 -53.91
N PHE A 368 48.93 113.12 -53.43
CA PHE A 368 50.10 113.33 -54.26
C PHE A 368 51.16 112.32 -53.82
N ASP A 369 51.36 111.32 -54.66
CA ASP A 369 52.37 110.29 -54.49
C ASP A 369 53.52 110.60 -55.45
N GLU A 370 54.63 111.07 -54.89
CA GLU A 370 55.87 111.28 -55.63
C GLU A 370 56.91 110.29 -55.12
N SER A 371 57.34 109.40 -56.02
CA SER A 371 58.44 108.47 -55.76
C SER A 371 59.64 108.91 -56.58
N LEU A 372 60.67 109.44 -55.91
CA LEU A 372 61.96 109.72 -56.52
C LEU A 372 62.92 108.58 -56.17
N SER A 373 63.48 107.94 -57.19
CA SER A 373 64.57 106.97 -57.05
C SER A 373 65.88 107.62 -57.50
N ASP A 374 66.83 107.72 -56.57
CA ASP A 374 68.16 108.26 -56.81
C ASP A 374 69.15 107.08 -56.96
N GLU A 375 69.63 106.85 -58.19
CA GLU A 375 70.36 105.62 -58.56
C GLU A 375 71.77 105.52 -57.95
N ASP A 376 72.34 106.61 -57.41
CA ASP A 376 73.72 106.62 -56.87
C ASP A 376 73.81 106.33 -55.35
N ALA A 377 72.70 106.32 -54.60
CA ALA A 377 72.70 106.15 -53.13
C ALA A 377 71.85 104.99 -52.58
N GLY A 378 71.19 104.20 -53.44
CA GLY A 378 70.45 102.99 -53.04
C GLY A 378 69.28 103.20 -52.06
N LYS A 379 68.83 104.44 -51.85
CA LYS A 379 67.68 104.79 -51.01
C LYS A 379 66.49 105.20 -51.89
N LYS A 380 65.33 104.59 -51.64
CA LYS A 380 64.05 105.03 -52.18
C LYS A 380 63.34 105.88 -51.13
N ILE A 381 63.06 107.14 -51.44
CA ILE A 381 62.24 108.02 -50.61
C ILE A 381 60.93 108.21 -51.35
N SER A 382 59.85 107.70 -50.76
CA SER A 382 58.49 107.95 -51.21
C SER A 382 57.81 108.87 -50.21
N THR A 383 57.39 110.05 -50.67
CA THR A 383 56.61 110.97 -49.85
C THR A 383 55.16 110.85 -50.28
N HIS A 384 54.32 110.36 -49.36
CA HIS A 384 52.88 110.31 -49.57
C HIS A 384 52.30 111.52 -48.82
N SER A 385 51.89 112.56 -49.56
CA SER A 385 51.18 113.69 -48.95
C SER A 385 49.71 113.61 -49.35
N ALA A 386 48.86 113.34 -48.36
CA ALA A 386 47.42 113.38 -48.51
C ALA A 386 46.94 114.72 -47.94
N GLN A 387 46.39 115.58 -48.80
CA GLN A 387 45.71 116.80 -48.38
C GLN A 387 44.21 116.62 -48.57
N SER A 388 43.48 116.72 -47.46
CA SER A 388 42.02 116.79 -47.45
C SER A 388 41.60 118.23 -47.23
N ILE A 389 40.97 118.82 -48.24
CA ILE A 389 40.35 120.14 -48.13
C ILE A 389 38.85 119.92 -47.93
N ARG A 390 38.29 120.62 -46.96
CA ARG A 390 36.86 120.61 -46.65
C ARG A 390 36.39 122.04 -46.55
N GLU A 391 35.50 122.41 -47.46
CA GLU A 391 34.82 123.70 -47.47
C GLU A 391 33.35 123.45 -47.14
N ASP A 392 32.88 124.04 -46.05
CA ASP A 392 31.48 123.98 -45.61
C ASP A 392 30.84 125.35 -45.94
N PHE A 393 29.76 125.32 -46.71
CA PHE A 393 28.95 126.49 -47.06
C PHE A 393 27.58 126.36 -46.43
N ASP A 394 27.27 127.22 -45.45
CA ASP A 394 25.98 127.21 -44.78
C ASP A 394 24.89 127.83 -45.65
N PHE A 395 23.65 127.34 -45.54
CA PHE A 395 22.48 127.88 -46.22
C PHE A 395 21.64 128.69 -45.24
N ASP A 396 21.28 129.92 -45.63
CA ASP A 396 20.44 130.79 -44.80
C ASP A 396 18.95 130.38 -44.81
N ALA A 397 18.50 129.65 -45.85
CA ALA A 397 17.12 129.20 -45.99
C ALA A 397 17.02 127.68 -46.21
N PRO A 398 15.97 127.02 -45.65
CA PRO A 398 15.79 125.59 -45.80
C PRO A 398 15.60 125.19 -47.26
N ILE A 399 16.32 124.16 -47.69
CA ILE A 399 16.34 123.64 -49.07
C ILE A 399 15.52 122.35 -49.24
N ILE A 400 15.25 121.99 -50.50
CA ILE A 400 14.69 120.67 -50.87
C ILE A 400 15.83 119.80 -51.42
N PRO A 401 16.39 118.87 -50.63
CA PRO A 401 17.56 118.08 -51.05
C PRO A 401 17.25 117.14 -52.21
N GLU A 402 15.99 116.73 -52.40
CA GLU A 402 15.57 115.86 -53.51
C GLU A 402 15.56 116.57 -54.87
N GLY A 403 15.55 117.91 -54.89
CA GLY A 403 15.47 118.71 -56.11
C GLY A 403 16.83 119.22 -56.62
N VAL A 404 17.94 118.73 -56.07
CA VAL A 404 19.29 119.18 -56.42
C VAL A 404 19.68 118.72 -57.82
N ALA A 405 20.04 119.67 -58.68
CA ALA A 405 20.61 119.40 -59.99
C ALA A 405 22.12 119.69 -59.98
N ARG A 406 22.92 118.77 -60.52
CA ARG A 406 24.37 118.95 -60.69
C ARG A 406 24.69 119.02 -62.17
N GLU A 407 25.30 120.12 -62.58
CA GLU A 407 25.78 120.33 -63.95
C GLU A 407 27.28 120.64 -63.90
N ARG A 408 28.05 120.03 -64.81
CA ARG A 408 29.48 120.29 -64.93
C ARG A 408 29.74 121.04 -66.23
N SER A 409 30.45 122.17 -66.13
CA SER A 409 30.92 122.93 -67.28
C SER A 409 32.43 123.19 -67.10
N GLY A 410 33.25 122.47 -67.86
CA GLY A 410 34.71 122.52 -67.79
C GLY A 410 35.28 122.08 -66.44
N ASP A 411 36.09 122.95 -65.84
CA ASP A 411 36.69 122.76 -64.51
C ASP A 411 35.78 123.19 -63.36
N PHE A 412 34.52 123.52 -63.61
CA PHE A 412 33.59 123.91 -62.54
C PHE A 412 32.41 122.95 -62.46
N ILE A 413 32.05 122.62 -61.22
CA ILE A 413 30.81 121.92 -60.92
C ILE A 413 29.83 122.94 -60.35
N PHE A 414 28.70 123.10 -61.02
CA PHE A 414 27.58 123.91 -60.59
C PHE A 414 26.54 123.00 -59.96
N ILE A 415 26.14 123.32 -58.74
CA ILE A 415 25.12 122.57 -58.04
C ILE A 415 23.99 123.51 -57.68
N THR A 416 22.86 123.32 -58.34
CA THR A 416 21.65 124.12 -58.18
C THR A 416 20.73 123.44 -57.17
N ILE A 417 20.41 124.15 -56.10
CA ILE A 417 19.74 123.63 -54.91
C ILE A 417 18.48 124.46 -54.67
N PRO A 418 17.27 123.92 -54.89
CA PRO A 418 16.04 124.69 -54.74
C PRO A 418 15.70 124.98 -53.27
N LYS A 419 15.25 126.20 -52.99
CA LYS A 419 14.79 126.63 -51.66
C LYS A 419 13.35 126.19 -51.42
N LEU A 420 13.03 125.71 -50.22
CA LEU A 420 11.69 125.28 -49.83
C LEU A 420 10.65 126.42 -49.91
N GLN A 421 11.07 127.67 -49.66
CA GLN A 421 10.17 128.84 -49.69
C GLN A 421 9.61 129.15 -51.08
N SER A 422 10.33 128.80 -52.15
CA SER A 422 9.89 129.04 -53.54
C SER A 422 8.58 128.33 -53.90
N PHE A 423 8.27 127.20 -53.25
CA PHE A 423 7.07 126.42 -53.51
C PHE A 423 5.85 126.82 -52.65
N LYS A 424 6.02 127.63 -51.59
CA LYS A 424 4.89 128.06 -50.73
C LYS A 424 4.01 129.16 -51.33
N ASN A 425 4.49 129.91 -52.32
CA ASN A 425 3.77 131.05 -52.89
C ASN A 425 2.88 130.72 -54.11
N ARG A 426 2.64 129.44 -54.43
CA ARG A 426 1.61 129.05 -55.41
C ARG A 426 0.38 128.48 -54.72
N SER A 427 -0.40 129.34 -54.07
CA SER A 427 -1.80 129.04 -53.78
C SER A 427 -2.62 129.21 -55.08
N ILE A 428 -3.06 128.10 -55.66
CA ILE A 428 -4.05 128.06 -56.72
C ILE A 428 -5.42 128.38 -56.08
N LYS A 429 -5.98 129.55 -56.37
CA LYS A 429 -7.42 129.83 -56.35
C LYS A 429 -7.82 130.05 -57.81
N GLY A 430 -8.82 129.31 -58.30
CA GLY A 430 -9.61 129.62 -59.50
C GLY A 430 -8.83 129.90 -60.77
#